data_AF-A0A085NA35-F1
#
_entry.id   AF-A0A085NA35-F1
#
_cell.length_a   1.000
_cell.length_b   1.000
_cell.length_c   1.000
_cell.angle_alpha   90.00
_cell.angle_beta   90.00
_cell.angle_gamma   90.00
#
_symmetry.space_group_name_H-M   'P 1'
#
loop_
_entity.id
_entity.type
_entity.pdbx_description
1 polymer ?
#
loop_
_entity_poly.entity_id
_entity_poly.type
_entity_poly.pdbx_seq_one_letter_code
_entity_poly.pdbx_strand_id
1 'polypeptide(L)'
;MKSGRVQSGSPYRYNRPRLEYANNPGIIIQIAQSMMNEMGKTLSQIITHKVRHMHLPEKHKNLGRISMTFTNLHVTEITPPRIEIHPSPHTPYQITASMQGLTQ
;
A
#
# COMPACT_ATOMS: atom_id res chain seq x y z
N MET A 1 15.57 37.53 55.81
CA MET A 1 14.36 36.68 55.75
C MET A 1 14.03 36.43 54.27
N LYS A 2 13.90 35.13 53.90
CA LYS A 2 13.22 34.47 52.74
C LYS A 2 13.08 35.23 51.40
N SER A 3 13.69 34.77 50.31
CA SER A 3 13.20 33.72 49.36
C SER A 3 12.00 34.21 48.51
N GLY A 4 11.96 34.12 47.17
CA GLY A 4 12.79 33.35 46.24
C GLY A 4 12.47 33.62 44.77
N ARG A 5 13.33 33.04 43.90
CA ARG A 5 13.15 32.87 42.46
C ARG A 5 11.99 31.92 42.17
N VAL A 6 11.16 32.22 41.17
CA VAL A 6 10.50 31.18 40.36
C VAL A 6 10.42 31.63 38.89
N GLN A 7 11.19 30.97 38.04
CA GLN A 7 11.05 31.03 36.58
C GLN A 7 9.73 30.36 36.19
N SER A 8 8.85 31.10 35.53
CA SER A 8 7.61 30.56 34.96
C SER A 8 7.93 29.84 33.63
N GLY A 9 8.16 28.54 33.71
CA GLY A 9 8.21 27.66 32.55
C GLY A 9 6.86 26.97 32.36
N SER A 10 6.22 27.19 31.21
CA SER A 10 4.91 26.64 30.85
C SER A 10 4.83 25.10 31.01
N PRO A 11 3.67 24.55 31.48
CA PRO A 11 3.56 23.17 31.95
C PRO A 11 3.28 22.12 30.85
N TYR A 12 3.18 22.50 29.59
CA TYR A 12 2.84 21.58 28.50
C TYR A 12 4.09 20.91 27.91
N ARG A 13 4.73 20.04 28.70
CA ARG A 13 5.62 19.03 28.15
C ARG A 13 4.76 17.96 27.50
N TYR A 14 4.63 18.02 26.18
CA TYR A 14 4.25 16.86 25.39
C TYR A 14 5.24 15.73 25.72
N ASN A 15 4.81 14.76 26.52
CA ASN A 15 5.50 13.48 26.66
C ASN A 15 5.44 12.78 25.30
N ARG A 16 6.40 13.07 24.42
CA ARG A 16 6.72 12.13 23.35
C ARG A 16 7.21 10.86 24.03
N PRO A 17 6.57 9.70 23.83
CA PRO A 17 7.16 8.45 24.28
C PRO A 17 8.54 8.33 23.65
N ARG A 18 9.58 8.31 24.49
CA ARG A 18 10.94 8.00 24.07
C ARG A 18 10.90 6.53 23.69
N LEU A 19 10.84 6.26 22.39
CA LEU A 19 11.14 4.94 21.84
C LEU A 19 12.58 4.62 22.24
N GLU A 20 12.75 3.85 23.31
CA GLU A 20 14.00 3.19 23.62
C GLU A 20 14.23 2.14 22.53
N TYR A 21 14.96 2.54 21.48
CA TYR A 21 15.49 1.61 20.51
C TYR A 21 16.58 0.79 21.19
N ALA A 22 16.21 -0.36 21.76
CA ALA A 22 17.15 -1.35 22.29
C ALA A 22 17.97 -2.07 21.20
N ASN A 23 18.17 -1.41 20.04
CA ASN A 23 19.00 -1.87 18.95
C ASN A 23 19.77 -0.65 18.47
N ASN A 24 21.10 -0.73 18.49
CA ASN A 24 21.99 0.28 17.93
C ASN A 24 22.43 -0.22 16.54
N PRO A 25 21.56 -0.16 15.52
CA PRO A 25 21.91 -0.67 14.20
C PRO A 25 23.05 0.17 13.63
N GLY A 26 24.06 -0.49 13.04
CA GLY A 26 25.17 0.21 12.38
C GLY A 26 24.73 1.07 11.19
N ILE A 27 23.55 0.80 10.63
CA ILE A 27 22.93 1.57 9.53
C ILE A 27 21.40 1.58 9.72
N ILE A 28 20.77 2.74 9.54
CA ILE A 28 19.30 2.90 9.53
C ILE A 28 18.88 3.38 8.14
N ILE A 29 17.96 2.66 7.50
CA ILE A 29 17.31 3.10 6.26
C ILE A 29 15.87 3.50 6.60
N GLN A 30 15.51 4.75 6.31
CA GLN A 30 14.15 5.27 6.50
C GLN A 30 13.48 5.46 5.14
N ILE A 31 12.34 4.82 4.94
CA ILE A 31 11.55 4.97 3.71
C ILE A 31 10.49 6.04 3.95
N ALA A 32 10.59 7.16 3.22
CA ALA A 32 9.60 8.22 3.27
C ALA A 32 8.29 7.81 2.59
N GLN A 33 7.17 8.39 3.00
CA GLN A 33 5.85 8.16 2.39
C GLN A 33 5.84 8.46 0.89
N SER A 34 6.59 9.47 0.42
CA SER A 34 6.72 9.78 -1.00
C SER A 34 7.33 8.62 -1.81
N MET A 35 8.29 7.89 -1.24
CA MET A 35 8.89 6.71 -1.87
C MET A 35 7.87 5.57 -1.96
N MET A 36 7.04 5.38 -0.93
CA MET A 36 5.94 4.40 -0.95
C MET A 36 4.89 4.75 -2.01
N ASN A 37 4.63 6.04 -2.25
CA ASN A 37 3.73 6.47 -3.33
C ASN A 37 4.32 6.17 -4.71
N GLU A 38 5.62 6.39 -4.92
CA GLU A 38 6.31 6.02 -6.17
C GLU A 38 6.27 4.50 -6.39
N MET A 39 6.51 3.70 -5.35
CA MET A 39 6.34 2.25 -5.41
C MET A 39 4.91 1.86 -5.84
N GLY A 40 3.88 2.57 -5.37
CA GLY A 40 2.50 2.36 -5.81
C GLY A 40 2.31 2.56 -7.32
N LYS A 41 2.93 3.60 -7.90
CA LYS A 41 2.92 3.83 -9.35
C LYS A 41 3.63 2.71 -10.11
N THR A 42 4.79 2.26 -9.62
CA THR A 42 5.52 1.14 -10.23
C THR A 42 4.72 -0.15 -10.18
N LEU A 43 4.07 -0.45 -9.05
CA LEU A 43 3.19 -1.61 -8.93
C LEU A 43 2.00 -1.53 -9.88
N SER A 44 1.43 -0.34 -10.09
CA SER A 44 0.32 -0.13 -11.04
C SER A 44 0.75 -0.52 -12.46
N GLN A 45 1.94 -0.10 -12.89
CA GLN A 45 2.50 -0.48 -14.18
C GLN A 45 2.75 -1.99 -14.30
N ILE A 46 3.31 -2.60 -13.25
CA ILE A 46 3.57 -4.05 -13.20
C ILE A 46 2.27 -4.85 -13.32
N ILE A 47 1.23 -4.48 -12.56
CA ILE A 47 -0.07 -5.15 -12.61
C ILE A 47 -0.71 -4.97 -13.98
N THR A 48 -0.72 -3.75 -14.50
CA THR A 48 -1.25 -3.44 -15.84
C THR A 48 -0.60 -4.32 -16.91
N HIS A 49 0.73 -4.41 -16.89
CA HIS A 49 1.48 -5.26 -17.81
C HIS A 49 1.14 -6.75 -17.63
N LYS A 50 1.18 -7.27 -16.39
CA LYS A 50 0.86 -8.67 -16.11
C LYS A 50 -0.55 -9.06 -16.55
N VAL A 51 -1.54 -8.20 -16.32
CA VAL A 51 -2.93 -8.49 -16.67
C VAL A 51 -3.15 -8.47 -18.19
N ARG A 52 -2.52 -7.53 -18.92
CA ARG A 52 -2.58 -7.50 -20.39
C ARG A 52 -2.06 -8.79 -21.04
N HIS A 53 -1.07 -9.42 -20.43
CA HIS A 53 -0.46 -10.66 -20.94
C HIS A 53 -1.00 -11.92 -20.24
N MET A 54 -2.10 -11.81 -19.50
CA MET A 54 -2.70 -12.95 -18.81
C MET A 54 -3.41 -13.86 -19.82
N HIS A 55 -3.08 -15.15 -19.82
CA HIS A 55 -3.83 -16.16 -20.54
C HIS A 55 -5.15 -16.43 -19.82
N LEU A 56 -6.27 -16.13 -20.48
CA LEU A 56 -7.59 -16.38 -19.94
C LEU A 56 -8.07 -17.79 -20.32
N PRO A 57 -8.66 -18.55 -19.39
CA PRO A 57 -9.12 -19.91 -19.67
C PRO A 57 -10.32 -19.91 -20.61
N GLU A 58 -10.42 -20.94 -21.44
CA GLU A 58 -11.61 -21.16 -22.25
C GLU A 58 -12.84 -21.41 -21.36
N LYS A 59 -14.01 -20.96 -21.81
CA LYS A 59 -15.25 -21.12 -21.06
C LYS A 59 -16.28 -21.86 -21.89
N HIS A 60 -16.69 -23.03 -21.43
CA HIS A 60 -17.77 -23.79 -22.03
C HIS A 60 -19.10 -23.47 -21.31
N LYS A 61 -20.18 -23.26 -22.07
CA LYS A 61 -21.52 -23.02 -21.53
C LYS A 61 -22.56 -23.79 -22.33
N ASN A 62 -23.38 -24.56 -21.62
CA ASN A 62 -24.55 -25.26 -22.16
C ASN A 62 -25.81 -24.49 -21.80
N LEU A 63 -26.64 -24.19 -22.80
CA LEU A 63 -27.91 -23.48 -22.70
C LEU A 63 -29.00 -24.38 -23.30
N GLY A 64 -29.34 -25.45 -22.58
CA GLY A 64 -30.31 -26.46 -23.02
C GLY A 64 -29.79 -27.26 -24.22
N ARG A 65 -30.36 -27.01 -25.40
CA ARG A 65 -29.97 -27.69 -26.65
C ARG A 65 -28.79 -27.03 -27.39
N ILE A 66 -28.32 -25.89 -26.90
CA ILE A 66 -27.22 -25.13 -27.51
C ILE A 66 -25.99 -25.27 -26.63
N SER A 67 -24.87 -25.65 -27.24
CA SER A 67 -23.55 -25.65 -26.61
C SER A 67 -22.69 -24.56 -27.23
N MET A 68 -22.01 -23.78 -26.39
CA MET A 68 -21.12 -22.71 -26.82
C MET A 68 -19.80 -22.79 -26.05
N THR A 69 -18.69 -22.53 -26.75
CA THR A 69 -17.35 -22.43 -26.15
C THR A 69 -16.75 -21.08 -26.50
N PHE A 70 -16.30 -20.35 -25.48
CA PHE A 70 -15.51 -19.13 -25.62
C PHE A 70 -14.03 -19.50 -25.61
N THR A 71 -13.35 -19.32 -26.75
CA THR A 71 -11.93 -19.63 -26.93
C THR A 71 -11.13 -18.35 -27.22
N ASN A 72 -9.79 -18.43 -27.16
CA ASN A 72 -8.88 -17.33 -27.48
C ASN A 72 -9.16 -16.02 -26.71
N LEU A 73 -9.60 -16.14 -25.46
CA LEU A 73 -9.87 -15.01 -24.59
C LEU A 73 -8.57 -14.27 -24.24
N HIS A 74 -8.56 -12.96 -24.42
CA HIS A 74 -7.43 -12.08 -24.09
C HIS A 74 -7.93 -10.74 -23.54
N VAL A 75 -7.10 -10.08 -22.74
CA VAL A 75 -7.40 -8.74 -22.22
C VAL A 75 -7.03 -7.71 -23.29
N THR A 76 -8.03 -7.04 -23.86
CA THR A 76 -7.82 -5.98 -24.87
C THR A 76 -7.36 -4.67 -24.21
N GLU A 77 -7.99 -4.28 -23.11
CA GLU A 77 -7.72 -3.04 -22.40
C GLU A 77 -7.82 -3.24 -20.89
N ILE A 78 -7.00 -2.50 -20.16
CA ILE A 78 -7.10 -2.37 -18.71
C ILE A 78 -6.70 -0.93 -18.34
N THR A 79 -7.55 -0.31 -17.53
CA THR A 79 -7.25 0.96 -16.87
C THR A 79 -6.21 0.71 -15.78
N PRO A 80 -5.06 1.39 -15.79
CA PRO A 80 -4.07 1.25 -14.72
C PRO A 80 -4.70 1.53 -13.36
N PRO A 81 -4.61 0.61 -12.39
CA PRO A 81 -5.23 0.81 -11.09
C PRO A 81 -4.46 1.84 -10.29
N ARG A 82 -5.15 2.60 -9.42
CA ARG A 82 -4.46 3.38 -8.39
C ARG A 82 -4.08 2.44 -7.25
N ILE A 83 -2.81 2.44 -6.87
CA ILE A 83 -2.30 1.62 -5.78
C ILE A 83 -1.73 2.53 -4.70
N GLU A 84 -2.18 2.34 -3.48
CA GLU A 84 -1.63 3.02 -2.31
C GLU A 84 -0.96 1.99 -1.39
N ILE A 85 0.23 2.32 -0.91
CA ILE A 85 1.00 1.46 -0.01
C ILE A 85 1.07 2.14 1.35
N HIS A 86 0.62 1.42 2.37
CA HIS A 86 0.58 1.90 3.73
C HIS A 86 1.19 0.84 4.66
N PRO A 87 1.79 1.21 5.80
CA PRO A 87 2.11 0.26 6.84
C PRO A 87 0.87 -0.52 7.26
N SER A 88 1.00 -1.82 7.50
CA SER A 88 -0.12 -2.66 7.92
C SER A 88 -0.62 -2.20 9.30
N PRO A 89 -1.93 -1.97 9.47
CA PRO A 89 -2.50 -1.64 10.77
C PRO A 89 -2.63 -2.86 11.70
N HIS A 90 -2.47 -4.08 11.17
CA HIS A 90 -2.70 -5.33 11.90
C HIS A 90 -1.41 -6.05 12.30
N THR A 91 -0.33 -5.82 11.57
CA THR A 91 0.92 -6.58 11.70
C THR A 91 2.12 -5.63 11.62
N PRO A 92 2.91 -5.48 12.69
CA PRO A 92 4.14 -4.68 12.63
C PRO A 92 5.09 -5.28 11.58
N TYR A 93 5.84 -4.41 10.89
CA TYR A 93 6.79 -4.75 9.82
C TYR A 93 6.20 -5.24 8.48
N GLN A 94 4.88 -5.20 8.31
CA GLN A 94 4.26 -5.48 7.03
C GLN A 94 3.77 -4.18 6.36
N ILE A 95 3.69 -4.21 5.04
CA ILE A 95 3.04 -3.17 4.23
C ILE A 95 1.80 -3.77 3.58
N THR A 96 0.75 -2.96 3.47
CA THR A 96 -0.48 -3.30 2.78
C THR A 96 -0.57 -2.45 1.52
N ALA A 97 -0.86 -3.08 0.39
CA ALA A 97 -1.17 -2.40 -0.86
C ALA A 97 -2.68 -2.45 -1.09
N SER A 98 -3.33 -1.29 -1.16
CA SER A 98 -4.74 -1.18 -1.54
C SER A 98 -4.83 -0.80 -3.02
N MET A 99 -5.68 -1.52 -3.76
CA MET A 99 -5.92 -1.29 -5.17
C MET A 99 -7.33 -0.72 -5.35
N GLN A 100 -7.42 0.47 -5.95
CA GLN A 100 -8.69 1.10 -6.29
C GLN A 100 -8.87 1.08 -7.80
N GLY A 101 -9.98 0.49 -8.26
CA GLY A 101 -10.43 0.66 -9.63
C GLY A 101 -10.92 2.09 -9.82
N LEU A 102 -10.49 2.75 -10.89
CA LEU A 102 -11.12 4.00 -11.31
C LEU A 102 -12.49 3.63 -11.88
N THR A 103 -13.54 3.76 -11.09
CA THR A 103 -14.91 3.79 -11.62
C THR A 103 -15.04 5.05 -12.46
N GLN A 104 -15.28 4.87 -13.77
CA GLN A 104 -15.68 5.96 -14.66
C GLN A 104 -17.06 6.48 -14.26
#